data_AF-A0A3D4FMA9-F1
#
_entry.id   AF-A0A3D4FMA9-F1
#
_cell.length_a   1.000
_cell.length_b   1.000
_cell.length_c   1.000
_cell.angle_alpha   90.00
_cell.angle_beta   90.00
_cell.angle_gamma   90.00
#
_symmetry.space_group_name_H-M   'P 1'
#
loop_
_entity.id
_entity.type
_entity.pdbx_description
1 polymer ?
#
loop_
_entity_poly.entity_id
_entity_poly.type
_entity_poly.pdbx_seq_one_letter_code
_entity_poly.pdbx_strand_id
1 'polypeptide(L)'
;MDEYMIYTIPREKHNEKDLKSILNIHKEIKFVSLVGVDLLGNDTDEKIPVKNFLEDIHTFLNGMAAQTDGSSVVLPGIAKLNNAKVDMKADLDCNWLIDYNYESIDEETN
;
A
#
# COMPACT_ATOMS: atom_id res chain seq x y z
N MET A 1 -5.11 -21.47 13.53
CA MET A 1 -5.61 -20.31 12.78
C MET A 1 -6.33 -19.46 13.79
N ASP A 2 -5.77 -18.31 14.14
CA ASP A 2 -6.47 -17.36 14.99
C ASP A 2 -7.73 -16.89 14.27
N GLU A 3 -8.89 -17.08 14.90
CA GLU A 3 -10.20 -16.73 14.31
C GLU A 3 -10.36 -15.22 14.04
N TYR A 4 -9.39 -14.42 14.47
CA TYR A 4 -9.35 -12.97 14.32
C TYR A 4 -8.44 -12.46 13.20
N MET A 5 -7.58 -13.30 12.59
CA MET A 5 -6.69 -12.82 11.52
C MET A 5 -7.41 -12.70 10.17
N ILE A 6 -7.06 -11.66 9.42
CA ILE A 6 -7.54 -11.47 8.04
C ILE A 6 -6.36 -11.51 7.08
N TYR A 7 -6.55 -12.18 5.94
CA TYR A 7 -5.49 -12.36 4.94
C TYR A 7 -5.72 -11.55 3.67
N THR A 8 -6.95 -11.05 3.48
CA THR A 8 -7.30 -10.22 2.34
C THR A 8 -8.31 -9.15 2.73
N ILE A 9 -8.28 -8.02 2.03
CA ILE A 9 -9.35 -7.03 2.02
C ILE A 9 -9.99 -7.10 0.62
N PRO A 10 -11.28 -7.48 0.53
CA PRO A 10 -11.94 -7.61 -0.77
C PRO A 10 -12.37 -6.24 -1.30
N ARG A 11 -12.52 -6.16 -2.63
CA ARG A 11 -12.84 -4.92 -3.36
C ARG A 11 -14.04 -4.15 -2.81
N GLU A 12 -15.04 -4.82 -2.26
CA GLU A 12 -16.24 -4.19 -1.70
C GLU A 12 -15.93 -3.32 -0.48
N LYS A 13 -14.83 -3.62 0.21
CA LYS A 13 -14.36 -2.91 1.40
C LYS A 13 -13.34 -1.82 1.08
N HIS A 14 -12.98 -1.59 -0.19
CA HIS A 14 -12.05 -0.53 -0.61
C HIS A 14 -12.71 0.86 -0.64
N ASN A 15 -13.42 1.17 0.45
CA ASN A 15 -13.97 2.49 0.71
C ASN A 15 -13.42 3.02 2.04
N GLU A 16 -13.42 4.34 2.19
CA GLU A 16 -12.81 5.02 3.34
C GLU A 16 -13.36 4.50 4.68
N LYS A 17 -14.67 4.26 4.77
CA LYS A 17 -15.32 3.84 6.02
C LYS A 17 -14.85 2.45 6.42
N ASP A 18 -14.89 1.50 5.50
CA ASP A 18 -14.56 0.11 5.81
C ASP A 18 -13.06 -0.06 6.06
N LEU A 19 -12.20 0.59 5.25
CA LEU A 19 -10.75 0.57 5.48
C LEU A 19 -10.36 1.20 6.82
N LYS A 20 -10.96 2.34 7.19
CA LYS A 20 -10.77 2.92 8.53
C LYS A 20 -11.20 1.96 9.63
N SER A 21 -12.31 1.25 9.45
CA SER A 21 -12.78 0.29 10.44
C SER A 21 -11.80 -0.88 10.57
N ILE A 22 -11.41 -1.50 9.44
CA ILE A 22 -10.52 -2.65 9.39
C ILE A 22 -9.18 -2.31 10.03
N LEU A 23 -8.52 -1.22 9.60
CA LEU A 23 -7.20 -0.83 10.09
C LEU A 23 -7.20 -0.26 11.51
N ASN A 24 -8.38 0.05 12.07
CA ASN A 24 -8.51 0.36 13.49
C ASN A 24 -8.77 -0.87 14.37
N ILE A 25 -9.38 -1.92 13.82
CA ILE A 25 -9.56 -3.20 14.51
C ILE A 25 -8.26 -4.01 14.47
N HIS A 26 -7.64 -4.08 13.29
CA HIS A 26 -6.42 -4.85 13.02
C HIS A 26 -5.17 -3.98 13.18
N LYS A 27 -4.78 -3.72 14.44
CA LYS A 27 -3.62 -2.89 14.78
C LYS A 27 -2.27 -3.56 14.52
N GLU A 28 -2.26 -4.86 14.30
CA GLU A 28 -1.14 -5.65 13.82
C GLU A 28 -0.75 -5.28 12.38
N ILE A 29 -1.67 -4.72 11.58
CA ILE A 29 -1.38 -4.21 10.25
C ILE A 29 -0.71 -2.84 10.39
N LYS A 30 0.60 -2.78 10.12
CA LYS A 30 1.41 -1.56 10.34
C LYS A 30 1.64 -0.72 9.10
N PHE A 31 1.64 -1.34 7.93
CA PHE A 31 1.99 -0.69 6.68
C PHE A 31 1.01 -1.07 5.57
N VAL A 32 0.79 -0.13 4.66
CA VAL A 32 0.16 -0.35 3.35
C VAL A 32 1.28 -0.29 2.31
N SER A 33 1.40 -1.33 1.49
CA SER A 33 2.39 -1.37 0.40
C SER A 33 1.71 -1.02 -0.92
N LEU A 34 2.26 -0.06 -1.65
CA LEU A 34 1.91 0.20 -3.04
C LEU A 34 2.98 -0.44 -3.91
N VAL A 35 2.58 -1.50 -4.61
CA VAL A 35 3.48 -2.25 -5.50
C VAL A 35 3.23 -1.83 -6.94
N GLY A 36 4.24 -1.29 -7.59
CA GLY A 36 4.27 -1.02 -9.02
C GLY A 36 5.20 -1.99 -9.73
N VAL A 37 4.75 -2.58 -10.84
CA VAL A 37 5.59 -3.43 -11.69
C VAL A 37 5.93 -2.67 -12.96
N ASP A 38 7.21 -2.52 -13.28
CA ASP A 38 7.66 -1.89 -14.53
C ASP A 38 7.51 -2.85 -15.75
N LEU A 39 7.71 -2.34 -16.97
CA LEU A 39 7.62 -3.18 -18.18
C LEU A 39 8.72 -4.26 -18.28
N LEU A 40 9.77 -4.15 -17.47
CA LEU A 40 10.86 -5.12 -17.39
C LEU A 40 10.60 -6.18 -16.31
N GLY A 41 9.49 -6.07 -15.57
CA GLY A 41 9.08 -6.98 -14.52
C GLY A 41 9.73 -6.71 -13.16
N ASN A 42 10.39 -5.58 -12.96
CA ASN A 42 10.89 -5.20 -11.65
C ASN A 42 9.73 -4.63 -10.82
N ASP A 43 9.58 -5.13 -9.60
CA ASP A 43 8.70 -4.60 -8.59
C ASP A 43 9.38 -3.45 -7.84
N THR A 44 8.66 -2.35 -7.70
CA THR A 44 8.98 -1.28 -6.75
C THR A 44 7.87 -1.25 -5.73
N ASP A 45 8.22 -1.45 -4.47
CA ASP A 45 7.29 -1.35 -3.34
C ASP A 45 7.55 -0.07 -2.55
N GLU A 46 6.51 0.72 -2.32
CA GLU A 46 6.53 1.83 -1.37
C GLU A 46 5.70 1.45 -0.14
N LYS A 47 6.34 1.39 1.04
CA LYS A 47 5.66 1.05 2.31
C LYS A 47 5.28 2.29 3.09
N ILE A 48 3.98 2.43 3.35
CA ILE A 48 3.39 3.61 3.96
C ILE A 48 2.84 3.22 5.34
N PRO A 49 3.22 3.89 6.43
CA PRO A 49 2.64 3.62 7.74
C PRO A 49 1.12 3.80 7.73
N VAL A 50 0.39 2.88 8.36
CA VAL A 50 -1.09 2.90 8.39
C VAL A 50 -1.63 4.22 8.95
N LYS A 51 -0.93 4.84 9.91
CA LYS A 51 -1.30 6.17 10.42
C LYS A 51 -1.35 7.22 9.31
N ASN A 52 -0.29 7.30 8.50
CA ASN A 52 -0.20 8.24 7.37
C ASN A 52 -1.25 7.90 6.30
N PHE A 53 -1.47 6.61 6.03
CA PHE A 53 -2.51 6.17 5.12
C PHE A 53 -3.92 6.60 5.58
N LEU A 54 -4.23 6.46 6.87
CA LEU A 54 -5.53 6.83 7.44
C LEU A 54 -5.77 8.36 7.46
N GLU A 55 -4.70 9.15 7.64
CA GLU A 55 -4.75 10.62 7.62
C GLU A 55 -5.13 11.16 6.24
N ASP A 56 -4.68 10.52 5.15
CA ASP A 56 -4.90 10.97 3.77
C ASP A 56 -5.60 9.92 2.88
N ILE A 57 -6.41 9.05 3.49
CA ILE A 57 -7.02 7.89 2.82
C ILE A 57 -7.86 8.27 1.60
N HIS A 58 -8.48 9.44 1.61
CA HIS A 58 -9.25 9.94 0.48
C HIS A 58 -8.37 10.13 -0.75
N THR A 59 -7.16 10.69 -0.56
CA THR A 59 -6.16 10.88 -1.62
C THR A 59 -5.58 9.55 -2.09
N PHE A 60 -5.37 8.58 -1.19
CA PHE A 60 -4.92 7.24 -1.58
C PHE A 60 -5.93 6.49 -2.45
N LEU A 61 -7.23 6.59 -2.13
CA LEU A 61 -8.28 5.88 -2.85
C LEU A 61 -8.68 6.57 -4.16
N ASN A 62 -8.75 7.90 -4.16
CA ASN A 62 -9.31 8.67 -5.27
C ASN A 62 -8.26 9.49 -6.04
N GLY A 63 -7.11 9.74 -5.43
CA GLY A 63 -6.01 10.53 -5.98
C GLY A 63 -4.83 9.66 -6.42
N MET A 64 -3.68 10.32 -6.61
CA MET A 64 -2.41 9.68 -6.92
C MET A 64 -1.73 9.32 -5.60
N ALA A 65 -1.52 8.03 -5.38
CA ALA A 65 -1.24 7.41 -4.09
C ALA A 65 0.22 7.56 -3.62
N ALA A 66 1.16 8.03 -4.44
CA ALA A 66 2.53 8.28 -3.99
C ALA A 66 3.19 9.38 -4.82
N GLN A 67 3.83 10.34 -4.16
CA GLN A 67 4.73 11.32 -4.77
C GLN A 67 6.14 11.01 -4.27
N THR A 68 6.92 10.28 -5.05
CA THR A 68 8.33 10.03 -4.74
C THR A 68 9.20 11.07 -5.44
N ASP A 69 10.15 11.66 -4.72
CA ASP A 69 11.22 12.47 -5.32
C ASP A 69 12.21 11.49 -5.99
N GLY A 70 11.99 11.21 -7.27
CA GLY A 70 12.64 10.16 -8.07
C GLY A 70 14.13 10.35 -8.34
N SER A 71 14.93 10.70 -7.33
CA SER A 71 16.39 10.83 -7.44
C SER A 71 17.14 9.48 -7.49
N SER A 72 16.47 8.36 -7.20
CA SER A 72 17.13 7.05 -7.11
C SER A 72 16.50 5.90 -7.91
N VAL A 73 15.53 6.16 -8.79
CA VAL A 73 14.94 5.11 -9.64
C VAL A 73 15.46 5.25 -11.07
N VAL A 74 16.45 4.43 -11.42
CA VAL A 74 16.96 4.31 -12.80
C VAL A 74 16.14 3.24 -13.51
N LEU A 75 15.12 3.66 -14.25
CA LEU A 75 14.43 2.80 -15.21
C LEU A 75 15.01 3.04 -16.61
N PRO A 76 15.82 2.11 -17.17
CA PRO A 76 16.41 2.31 -18.48
C PRO A 76 15.36 2.08 -19.56
N GLY A 77 14.85 3.17 -20.15
CA GLY A 77 14.22 3.14 -21.48
C GLY A 77 12.80 3.69 -21.63
N ILE A 78 12.11 4.14 -20.57
CA ILE A 78 10.68 4.56 -20.68
C ILE A 78 10.43 6.05 -20.52
N ALA A 79 11.38 6.86 -20.06
CA ALA A 79 11.21 8.31 -20.10
C ALA A 79 12.55 9.03 -20.01
N LYS A 80 12.72 10.09 -20.79
CA LYS A 80 13.71 11.12 -20.48
C LYS A 80 13.29 11.76 -19.15
N LEU A 81 14.03 11.43 -18.08
CA LEU A 81 13.90 12.02 -16.75
C LEU A 81 14.06 13.55 -16.83
N ASN A 82 12.93 14.25 -16.79
CA ASN A 82 12.81 15.61 -16.28
C ASN A 82 11.72 15.53 -15.20
N ASN A 83 12.12 15.40 -13.94
CA ASN A 83 11.25 15.15 -12.77
C ASN A 83 10.43 13.85 -12.88
N ALA A 84 11.05 12.69 -12.63
CA ALA A 84 10.39 11.39 -12.56
C ALA A 84 9.39 11.30 -11.38
N LYS A 85 8.25 11.99 -11.53
CA LYS A 85 7.06 11.84 -10.71
C LYS A 85 6.32 10.62 -11.24
N VAL A 86 6.35 9.52 -10.49
CA VAL A 86 5.58 8.31 -10.83
C VAL A 86 4.26 8.40 -10.08
N ASP A 87 3.19 8.69 -10.80
CA ASP A 87 1.86 8.70 -10.22
C ASP A 87 1.30 7.28 -10.18
N MET A 88 1.24 6.68 -8.99
CA MET A 88 0.63 5.36 -8.78
C MET A 88 -0.82 5.52 -8.35
N LYS A 89 -1.75 4.76 -8.94
CA LYS A 89 -3.14 4.71 -8.50
C LYS A 89 -3.43 3.32 -7.96
N ALA A 90 -4.02 3.24 -6.76
CA ALA A 90 -4.42 1.97 -6.18
C ALA A 90 -5.49 1.28 -7.04
N ASP A 91 -5.32 -0.02 -7.27
CA ASP A 91 -6.35 -0.84 -7.89
C ASP A 91 -7.40 -1.19 -6.83
N LEU A 92 -8.59 -0.61 -6.98
CA LEU A 92 -9.69 -0.82 -6.04
C LEU A 92 -10.54 -2.04 -6.40
N ASP A 93 -10.35 -2.64 -7.59
CA ASP A 93 -11.20 -3.72 -8.10
C ASP A 93 -10.61 -5.13 -7.88
N CYS A 94 -9.46 -5.21 -7.21
CA CYS A 94 -8.80 -6.45 -6.83
C CYS A 94 -8.95 -6.76 -5.34
N ASN A 95 -8.41 -7.89 -4.89
CA ASN A 95 -8.26 -8.17 -3.47
C ASN A 95 -6.90 -7.64 -3.01
N TRP A 96 -6.86 -6.85 -1.94
CA TRP A 96 -5.60 -6.48 -1.31
C TRP A 96 -5.15 -7.60 -0.37
N LEU A 97 -3.89 -7.97 -0.46
CA LEU A 97 -3.29 -9.03 0.35
C LEU A 97 -2.75 -8.46 1.66
N ILE A 98 -2.84 -9.25 2.74
CA ILE A 98 -2.18 -8.95 4.01
C ILE A 98 -1.00 -9.90 4.15
N ASP A 99 0.19 -9.32 4.20
CA ASP A 99 1.46 -10.02 4.37
C ASP A 99 1.93 -9.89 5.82
N TYR A 100 1.84 -10.99 6.57
CA TYR A 100 2.27 -11.05 7.96
C TYR A 100 3.74 -11.43 8.07
N ASN A 101 4.54 -10.54 8.66
CA ASN A 101 5.94 -10.82 8.95
C ASN A 101 6.08 -11.63 10.26
N TYR A 102 6.04 -12.96 10.14
CA TYR A 102 6.22 -13.87 11.28
C TYR A 102 7.64 -13.88 11.87
N GLU A 103 8.63 -13.32 11.17
CA GLU A 103 10.01 -13.17 11.67
C GLU A 103 10.18 -11.90 12.50
N SER A 104 9.24 -10.96 12.43
CA SER A 104 9.28 -9.68 13.14
C SER A 104 7.89 -9.31 13.67
N ILE A 105 7.48 -10.04 14.71
CA ILE A 105 6.19 -9.85 15.38
C ILE A 105 6.27 -8.64 16.31
N ASP A 106 5.28 -7.75 16.23
CA ASP A 106 5.11 -6.65 17.18
C ASP A 106 4.39 -7.14 18.44
N GLU A 107 5.12 -7.27 19.55
CA GLU A 107 4.61 -7.76 20.84
C GLU A 107 3.48 -6.89 21.44
N GLU A 108 3.34 -5.62 21.02
CA GLU A 108 2.29 -4.75 21.57
C GLU A 108 0.92 -4.95 20.89
N THR A 109 0.90 -5.52 19.68
CA THR A 109 -0.32 -5.52 18.85
C THR A 109 -0.64 -6.82 18.12
N ASN A 110 0.19 -7.87 18.26
CA ASN A 110 -0.04 -9.21 17.71
C ASN A 110 -0.57 -10.17 18.78
#